data_AF-A0A7J9N1G0-F1
#
_entry.id   AF-A0A7J9N1G0-F1
#
_cell.length_a   1.000
_cell.length_b   1.000
_cell.length_c   1.000
_cell.angle_alpha   90.00
_cell.angle_beta   90.00
_cell.angle_gamma   90.00
#
_symmetry.space_group_name_H-M   'P 1'
#
loop_
_entity.id
_entity.type
_entity.pdbx_description
1 polymer ?
#
loop_
_entity_poly.entity_id
_entity_poly.type
_entity_poly.pdbx_seq_one_letter_code
_entity_poly.pdbx_strand_id
1 'polypeptide(L)' 'MIGRNKSRIYWRVLKIDRLDPFELNIREDSTTYTEFECSELLRRIHEGNKSTGGLKFVTACYGIV' A
#
# COMPACT_ATOMS: atom_id res chain seq x y z
N MET A 1 2.13 -0.13 1.40
CA MET A 1 2.85 -0.93 0.38
C MET A 1 1.88 -1.93 -0.23
N ILE A 2 2.12 -2.35 -1.47
CA ILE A 2 1.27 -3.33 -2.17
C ILE A 2 2.10 -4.57 -2.46
N GLY A 3 1.69 -5.70 -1.90
CA GLY A 3 2.26 -7.01 -2.14
C GLY A 3 1.41 -7.79 -3.15
N ARG A 4 2.05 -8.65 -3.94
CA ARG A 4 1.35 -9.55 -4.86
C ARG A 4 2.05 -10.89 -4.99
N ASN A 5 1.30 -11.93 -5.34
CA ASN A 5 1.88 -13.22 -5.69
C ASN A 5 2.48 -13.21 -7.12
N LYS A 6 3.30 -14.24 -7.44
CA LYS A 6 3.92 -14.39 -8.77
C LYS A 6 2.89 -14.40 -9.91
N SER A 7 1.74 -15.03 -9.68
CA SER A 7 0.64 -15.12 -10.67
C SER A 7 -0.17 -13.82 -10.81
N ARG A 8 0.08 -12.79 -10.00
CA ARG A 8 -0.66 -11.51 -9.96
C ARG A 8 -2.17 -11.63 -9.74
N ILE A 9 -2.60 -12.72 -9.10
CA ILE A 9 -4.00 -12.99 -8.78
C ILE A 9 -4.36 -12.39 -7.42
N TYR A 10 -3.43 -12.46 -6.47
CA TYR A 10 -3.66 -12.00 -5.10
C TYR A 10 -2.85 -10.75 -4.84
N TRP A 11 -3.54 -9.68 -4.49
CA TRP A 11 -2.96 -8.41 -4.08
C TRP A 11 -3.30 -8.15 -2.62
N ARG A 12 -2.30 -7.73 -1.84
CA ARG A 12 -2.45 -7.44 -0.41
C ARG A 12 -1.85 -6.08 -0.10
N VAL A 13 -2.44 -5.40 0.87
CA VAL A 13 -2.00 -4.07 1.30
C VAL A 13 -1.33 -4.20 2.65
N LEU A 14 -0.11 -3.67 2.76
CA LEU A 14 0.58 -3.51 4.03
C LEU A 14 0.54 -2.03 4.42
N LYS A 15 -0.08 -1.73 5.55
CA LYS A 15 -0.07 -0.39 6.13
C LYS A 15 1.14 -0.26 7.06
N ILE A 16 1.92 0.80 6.86
CA ILE A 16 3.01 1.20 7.73
C ILE A 16 2.64 2.57 8.28
N ASP A 17 2.60 2.67 9.59
CA ASP A 17 2.32 3.90 10.32
C ASP A 17 3.52 4.25 11.20
N ARG A 18 3.92 5.52 11.10
CA ARG A 18 5.11 6.13 11.72
C ARG A 18 4.75 7.51 12.28
N LEU A 19 3.49 7.70 12.68
CA LEU A 19 3.03 8.93 13.31
C LEU A 19 3.85 9.26 14.56
N ASP A 20 4.20 8.25 15.36
CA ASP A 20 5.20 8.37 16.42
C ASP A 20 6.60 8.04 15.86
N PRO A 21 7.61 8.92 16.05
CA PRO A 21 8.98 8.65 15.61
C PRO A 21 9.61 7.40 16.24
N PHE A 22 9.16 7.00 17.43
CA PHE A 22 9.72 5.90 18.22
C PHE A 22 8.91 4.61 18.08
N GLU A 23 7.73 4.65 17.47
CA GLU A 23 6.93 3.46 17.18
C GLU A 23 6.77 3.18 15.69
N LEU A 24 6.95 1.92 15.33
CA LEU A 24 6.69 1.42 13.98
C LEU A 24 5.49 0.47 14.02
N ASN A 25 4.36 0.94 13.51
CA ASN A 25 3.13 0.18 13.47
C ASN A 25 2.95 -0.42 12.07
N ILE A 26 3.14 -1.74 11.95
CA ILE A 26 2.97 -2.48 10.69
C ILE A 26 1.72 -3.36 10.82
N ARG A 27 0.78 -3.19 9.90
CA ARG A 27 -0.46 -3.99 9.86
C ARG A 27 -0.76 -4.44 8.45
N GLU A 28 -0.89 -5.75 8.28
CA GLU A 28 -1.31 -6.33 7.02
C GLU A 28 -2.83 -6.32 6.94
N ASP A 29 -3.36 -5.93 5.78
CA ASP A 29 -4.79 -6.06 5.50
C ASP A 29 -5.14 -7.54 5.30
N SER A 30 -6.21 -7.98 5.99
CA SER A 30 -6.75 -9.33 5.83
C SER A 30 -7.48 -9.51 4.49
N THR A 31 -7.85 -8.41 3.83
CA THR A 31 -8.56 -8.40 2.56
C THR A 31 -7.61 -8.74 1.42
N THR A 32 -8.02 -9.69 0.58
CA THR A 32 -7.35 -9.93 -0.70
C THR A 32 -8.05 -9.13 -1.78
N TYR A 33 -7.27 -8.37 -2.53
CA TYR A 33 -7.75 -7.51 -3.60
C TYR A 33 -7.40 -8.11 -4.97
N THR A 34 -8.22 -7.77 -5.95
CA THR A 34 -7.86 -7.86 -7.37
C THR A 34 -6.96 -6.68 -7.78
N GLU A 35 -6.32 -6.79 -8.95
CA GLU A 35 -5.50 -5.69 -9.50
C GLU A 35 -6.31 -4.40 -9.68
N PHE A 36 -7.56 -4.53 -10.13
CA PHE A 36 -8.47 -3.40 -10.34
C PHE A 36 -8.84 -2.73 -9.02
N GLU A 37 -9.24 -3.50 -8.00
CA GLU A 37 -9.59 -2.95 -6.69
C GLU A 37 -8.39 -2.28 -6.02
N CYS A 38 -7.20 -2.87 -6.13
CA CYS A 38 -5.97 -2.22 -5.65
C CYS A 38 -5.71 -0.90 -6.39
N SER A 39 -5.89 -0.87 -7.71
CA SER A 39 -5.70 0.35 -8.50
C SER A 39 -6.68 1.44 -8.09
N GLU A 40 -7.96 1.10 -7.90
CA GLU A 40 -8.98 2.01 -7.40
C GLU A 40 -8.69 2.50 -5.98
N LEU A 41 -8.24 1.62 -5.08
CA LEU A 41 -7.84 1.98 -3.73
C LEU A 41 -6.71 3.01 -3.74
N LEU A 42 -5.64 2.76 -4.51
CA LEU A 42 -4.51 3.67 -4.65
C LEU A 42 -4.95 5.02 -5.21
N ARG A 43 -5.86 5.02 -6.19
CA ARG A 43 -6.43 6.26 -6.76
C ARG A 43 -7.19 7.07 -5.73
N ARG A 44 -8.05 6.44 -4.92
CA ARG A 44 -8.80 7.12 -3.86
C ARG A 44 -7.87 7.72 -2.81
N ILE A 45 -6.83 6.99 -2.41
CA ILE A 45 -5.81 7.49 -1.47
C ILE A 45 -5.05 8.68 -2.09
N HIS A 46 -4.67 8.59 -3.37
CA HIS A 46 -4.00 9.67 -4.07
C HIS A 46 -4.84 10.96 -4.07
N GLU A 47 -6.11 10.86 -4.47
CA GLU A 47 -7.01 12.01 -4.51
C GLU A 47 -7.31 12.57 -3.11
N GLY A 48 -7.48 11.71 -2.10
CA GLY A 48 -7.67 12.15 -0.71
C GLY A 48 -6.47 12.91 -0.13
N ASN A 49 -5.26 12.60 -0.61
CA ASN A 49 -4.02 13.25 -0.18
C ASN A 49 -3.52 14.33 -1.14
N LYS A 50 -4.33 14.76 -2.11
CA LYS A 50 -3.90 15.68 -3.17
C LYS A 50 -3.37 17.00 -2.62
N SER A 51 -3.90 17.49 -1.50
CA SER A 51 -3.44 18.70 -0.81
C SER A 51 -2.02 18.59 -0.23
N THR A 52 -1.55 17.38 0.07
CA THR A 52 -0.20 17.11 0.59
C THR A 52 0.74 16.52 -0.47
N GLY A 53 0.34 16.59 -1.75
CA GLY A 53 1.14 16.10 -2.88
C GLY A 53 0.78 14.68 -3.34
N GLY A 54 -0.31 14.11 -2.82
CA GLY A 54 -0.89 12.85 -3.25
C GLY A 54 -0.08 11.61 -2.87
N LEU A 55 -0.47 10.48 -3.43
CA LEU A 55 0.27 9.22 -3.33
C LEU A 55 1.37 9.18 -4.41
N LYS A 56 2.61 8.87 -4.01
CA LYS A 56 3.76 8.77 -4.91
C LYS A 56 4.33 7.35 -4.90
N PHE A 57 4.68 6.86 -6.08
CA PHE A 57 5.47 5.64 -6.21
C PHE A 57 6.92 5.95 -5.84
N VAL A 58 7.47 5.20 -4.89
CA VAL A 58 8.85 5.37 -4.42
C VAL A 58 9.76 4.32 -5.05
N THR A 59 9.39 3.04 -4.91
CA THR A 59 10.21 1.93 -5.41
C THR A 59 9.40 0.65 -5.53
N ALA A 60 9.94 -0.29 -6.32
CA ALA A 60 9.54 -1.68 -6.32
C ALA A 60 10.67 -2.52 -5.72
N CYS A 61 10.33 -3.45 -4.84
CA CYS A 61 11.26 -4.34 -4.18
C CYS A 61 10.69 -5.76 -4.12
N TYR A 62 11.56 -6.75 -3.90
CA TYR A 62 11.17 -8.17 -3.80
C TYR A 62 10.88 -8.62 -2.37
N GLY A 63 11.18 -7.78 -1.38
CA GLY A 63 10.98 -8.07 0.03
C GLY A 63 11.29 -6.85 0.90
N ILE A 64 10.84 -6.93 2.14
CA ILE A 64 11.15 -6.01 3.23
C ILE A 64 11.80 -6.88 4.30
N VAL A 65 12.95 -6.45 4.84
CA VAL A 65 13.71 -7.14 5.88
C VAL A 65 13.74 -6.28 7.13
#